data_AF-A0A7S2P3N4-F1
#
_entry.id   AF-A0A7S2P3N4-F1
#
_cell.length_a   1.000
_cell.length_b   1.000
_cell.length_c   1.000
_cell.angle_alpha   90.00
_cell.angle_beta   90.00
_cell.angle_gamma   90.00
#
_symmetry.space_group_name_H-M   'P 1'
#
loop_
_entity.id
_entity.type
_entity.pdbx_description
1 polymer ?
#
loop_
_entity_poly.entity_id
_entity_poly.type
_entity_poly.pdbx_seq_one_letter_code
_entity_poly.pdbx_strand_id
1 'polypeptide(L)'
;ITHSRPEYAELMEAVERFILEPGEDDVRVDQVFTPAMFQQVMGKMESAGMTGLDTVKQMWEADYSGRRVVSQFLRDPVIGKKRLASMPDRVTNTIQLASGQMAFRPTVINCYRGDIDSLEEWFDAWLTFFFSTDVDVDGKGPRPVHTLLQRISRAKYPAITEAEEAASLPLQVVLQGIFDAVLVHTLLTKGAFTWQLLRKEICGSLNSRKNELTEEVLKSTYDGADVVFLQEAGNQLVERLRGAYSASHVLVVPKAYNHKRNQNSVILLRKDLFSSVEEVDVPPDGWEAGDLLVVKAVLRGLEISLASFHGDTNGLLTIPMLKRLAEHLPTKGLLFGLDANTYEKESSSTAHVLDFERVYKSLGFRACWASADPSRYTTFNARTYLQPQLNKAARSNELAEKGDRNPKDFILFSEHFEGVQVGRDNTGRGEY
;
A
#
# COMPACT_ATOMS: atom_id res chain seq x y z
N ILE A 1 11.16 -3.23 -8.07
CA ILE A 1 12.16 -3.32 -6.99
C ILE A 1 13.50 -3.50 -7.69
N THR A 2 14.50 -2.68 -7.38
CA THR A 2 15.89 -2.98 -7.74
C THR A 2 16.48 -3.82 -6.62
N HIS A 3 17.19 -4.88 -6.96
CA HIS A 3 17.82 -5.78 -6.01
C HIS A 3 19.27 -5.99 -6.43
N SER A 4 20.20 -6.05 -5.48
CA SER A 4 21.63 -6.17 -5.77
C SER A 4 22.00 -7.54 -6.37
N ARG A 5 21.23 -8.57 -6.03
CA ARG A 5 21.39 -9.93 -6.53
C ARG A 5 20.75 -10.12 -7.92
N PRO A 6 21.48 -10.58 -8.95
CA PRO A 6 20.91 -10.85 -10.27
C PRO A 6 19.81 -11.93 -10.24
N GLU A 7 19.86 -12.85 -9.28
CA GLU A 7 18.88 -13.92 -9.09
C GLU A 7 17.45 -13.38 -8.87
N TYR A 8 17.31 -12.14 -8.39
CA TYR A 8 16.00 -11.49 -8.30
C TYR A 8 15.41 -11.20 -9.68
N ALA A 9 16.19 -10.67 -10.62
CA ALA A 9 15.71 -10.40 -11.97
C ALA A 9 15.36 -11.70 -12.68
N GLU A 10 16.21 -12.72 -12.55
CA GLU A 10 15.96 -14.06 -13.09
C GLU A 10 14.66 -14.66 -12.53
N LEU A 11 14.42 -14.54 -11.21
CA LEU A 11 13.18 -14.97 -10.57
C LEU A 11 11.97 -14.26 -11.17
N MET A 12 12.01 -12.93 -11.28
CA MET A 12 10.89 -12.14 -11.79
C MET A 12 10.59 -12.46 -13.26
N GLU A 13 11.62 -12.64 -14.07
CA GLU A 13 11.49 -13.07 -15.47
C GLU A 13 10.95 -14.49 -15.60
N ALA A 14 11.37 -15.42 -14.74
CA ALA A 14 10.87 -16.79 -14.73
C ALA A 14 9.38 -16.85 -14.36
N VAL A 15 8.96 -16.07 -13.35
CA VAL A 15 7.54 -15.92 -12.98
C VAL A 15 6.74 -15.29 -14.13
N GLU A 16 7.23 -14.20 -14.73
CA GLU A 16 6.59 -13.57 -15.87
C GLU A 16 6.40 -14.55 -17.04
N ARG A 17 7.46 -15.27 -17.42
CA ARG A 17 7.43 -16.27 -18.49
C ARG A 17 6.41 -17.36 -18.18
N PHE A 18 6.39 -17.88 -16.96
CA PHE A 18 5.40 -18.88 -16.56
C PHE A 18 3.97 -18.35 -16.68
N ILE A 19 3.69 -17.12 -16.31
CA ILE A 19 2.33 -16.56 -16.45
C ILE A 19 1.93 -16.36 -17.92
N LEU A 20 2.88 -15.99 -18.78
CA LEU A 20 2.61 -15.74 -20.20
C LEU A 20 2.51 -17.04 -21.01
N GLU A 21 3.43 -17.98 -20.74
CA GLU A 21 3.66 -19.22 -21.47
C GLU A 21 3.85 -20.37 -20.45
N PRO A 22 2.76 -20.81 -19.77
CA PRO A 22 2.88 -21.72 -18.63
C PRO A 22 3.29 -23.15 -19.02
N GLY A 23 3.13 -23.53 -20.29
CA GLY A 23 3.60 -24.82 -20.81
C GLY A 23 3.03 -26.02 -20.06
N GLU A 24 3.89 -27.00 -19.77
CA GLU A 24 3.51 -28.24 -19.07
C GLU A 24 3.21 -28.01 -17.57
N ASP A 25 3.76 -26.94 -17.00
CA ASP A 25 3.54 -26.55 -15.60
C ASP A 25 2.20 -25.83 -15.39
N ASP A 26 1.40 -25.61 -16.46
CA ASP A 26 0.01 -25.19 -16.35
C ASP A 26 -0.88 -26.34 -15.88
N VAL A 27 -0.59 -26.88 -14.69
CA VAL A 27 -1.29 -28.02 -14.11
C VAL A 27 -2.72 -27.68 -13.70
N ARG A 28 -3.52 -28.69 -13.35
CA ARG A 28 -4.87 -28.45 -12.81
C ARG A 28 -4.79 -27.92 -11.38
N VAL A 29 -5.79 -27.14 -10.98
CA VAL A 29 -5.93 -26.61 -9.62
C VAL A 29 -5.95 -27.73 -8.58
N ASP A 30 -6.61 -28.85 -8.86
CA ASP A 30 -6.64 -30.01 -7.95
C ASP A 30 -5.30 -30.75 -7.79
N GLN A 31 -4.27 -30.40 -8.57
CA GLN A 31 -2.91 -30.90 -8.37
C GLN A 31 -2.10 -30.04 -7.41
N VAL A 32 -2.49 -28.77 -7.19
CA VAL A 32 -1.80 -27.83 -6.29
C VAL A 32 -2.58 -27.56 -5.00
N PHE A 33 -3.91 -27.47 -5.09
CA PHE A 33 -4.83 -27.39 -3.96
C PHE A 33 -5.66 -28.67 -3.97
N THR A 34 -5.13 -29.72 -3.33
CA THR A 34 -5.62 -31.08 -3.57
C THR A 34 -7.05 -31.30 -3.05
N PRO A 35 -7.77 -32.33 -3.52
CA PRO A 35 -9.05 -32.71 -2.93
C PRO A 35 -8.97 -32.94 -1.41
N ALA A 36 -7.86 -33.48 -0.90
CA ALA A 36 -7.64 -33.65 0.53
C ALA A 36 -7.54 -32.32 1.27
N MET A 37 -6.80 -31.35 0.71
CA MET A 37 -6.73 -29.98 1.24
C MET A 37 -8.11 -29.32 1.24
N PHE A 38 -8.85 -29.43 0.13
CA PHE A 38 -10.21 -28.92 0.02
C PHE A 38 -11.14 -29.51 1.10
N GLN A 39 -11.13 -30.83 1.31
CA GLN A 39 -11.94 -31.46 2.35
C GLN A 39 -11.58 -30.98 3.75
N GLN A 40 -10.29 -30.80 4.05
CA GLN A 40 -9.86 -30.25 5.34
C GLN A 40 -10.37 -28.81 5.55
N VAL A 41 -10.29 -27.96 4.52
CA VAL A 41 -10.84 -26.59 4.57
C VAL A 41 -12.35 -26.61 4.76
N MET A 42 -13.07 -27.47 4.04
CA MET A 42 -14.52 -27.64 4.22
C MET A 42 -14.89 -28.03 5.65
N GLY A 43 -14.19 -29.01 6.24
CA GLY A 43 -14.43 -29.42 7.63
C GLY A 43 -14.13 -28.32 8.65
N LYS A 44 -13.11 -27.48 8.41
CA LYS A 44 -12.83 -26.30 9.25
C LYS A 44 -13.91 -25.23 9.11
N MET A 45 -14.40 -24.96 7.90
CA MET A 45 -15.50 -24.00 7.67
C MET A 45 -16.81 -24.48 8.30
N GLU A 46 -17.11 -25.77 8.23
CA GLU A 46 -18.27 -26.38 8.90
C GLU A 46 -18.16 -26.24 10.42
N SER A 47 -17.00 -26.57 10.99
CA SER A 47 -16.74 -26.40 12.44
C SER A 47 -16.83 -24.94 12.89
N ALA A 48 -16.50 -23.99 12.01
CA ALA A 48 -16.64 -22.56 12.24
C ALA A 48 -18.08 -22.03 12.03
N GLY A 49 -19.03 -22.89 11.64
CA GLY A 49 -20.43 -22.51 11.43
C GLY A 49 -20.68 -21.66 10.18
N MET A 50 -19.82 -21.75 9.16
CA MET A 50 -20.01 -21.03 7.91
C MET A 50 -21.20 -21.58 7.10
N THR A 51 -21.95 -20.69 6.45
CA THR A 51 -23.12 -21.03 5.63
C THR A 51 -22.79 -21.06 4.14
N GLY A 52 -23.52 -21.84 3.34
CA GLY A 52 -23.34 -21.91 1.88
C GLY A 52 -22.30 -22.92 1.41
N LEU A 53 -21.95 -23.89 2.26
CA LEU A 53 -20.92 -24.89 1.98
C LEU A 53 -21.26 -25.81 0.80
N ASP A 54 -22.54 -26.16 0.61
CA ASP A 54 -22.97 -26.96 -0.55
C ASP A 54 -22.68 -26.25 -1.88
N THR A 55 -22.90 -24.94 -1.94
CA THR A 55 -22.56 -24.11 -3.10
C THR A 55 -21.05 -24.13 -3.35
N VAL A 56 -20.23 -24.01 -2.30
CA VAL A 56 -18.76 -24.07 -2.43
C VAL A 56 -18.32 -25.42 -2.97
N LYS A 57 -18.86 -26.52 -2.44
CA LYS A 57 -18.59 -27.87 -2.90
C LYS A 57 -18.97 -28.07 -4.36
N GLN A 58 -20.18 -27.65 -4.74
CA GLN A 58 -20.65 -27.73 -6.12
C GLN A 58 -19.73 -26.94 -7.07
N MET A 59 -19.32 -25.73 -6.72
CA MET A 59 -18.44 -24.91 -7.55
C MET A 59 -17.01 -25.47 -7.64
N TRP A 60 -16.52 -26.08 -6.56
CA TRP A 60 -15.24 -26.79 -6.58
C TRP A 60 -15.27 -27.96 -7.57
N GLU A 61 -16.28 -28.83 -7.45
CA GLU A 61 -16.41 -30.05 -8.25
C GLU A 61 -16.72 -29.76 -9.72
N ALA A 62 -17.59 -28.79 -9.99
CA ALA A 62 -18.05 -28.49 -11.34
C ALA A 62 -17.11 -27.57 -12.14
N ASP A 63 -16.26 -26.80 -11.46
CA ASP A 63 -15.49 -25.72 -12.10
C ASP A 63 -14.06 -25.63 -11.55
N TYR A 64 -13.87 -25.14 -10.33
CA TYR A 64 -12.55 -24.67 -9.88
C TYR A 64 -11.48 -25.75 -9.86
N SER A 65 -11.80 -26.98 -9.45
CA SER A 65 -10.84 -28.09 -9.38
C SER A 65 -10.25 -28.48 -10.75
N GLY A 66 -11.06 -28.37 -11.81
CA GLY A 66 -10.70 -28.76 -13.17
C GLY A 66 -9.94 -27.68 -13.94
N ARG A 67 -9.90 -26.44 -13.44
CA ARG A 67 -9.21 -25.33 -14.10
C ARG A 67 -7.70 -25.54 -14.11
N ARG A 68 -7.03 -25.04 -15.14
CA ARG A 68 -5.57 -24.84 -15.16
C ARG A 68 -5.16 -23.63 -14.35
N VAL A 69 -4.06 -23.76 -13.60
CA VAL A 69 -3.62 -22.79 -12.59
C VAL A 69 -3.33 -21.40 -13.19
N VAL A 70 -2.70 -21.32 -14.36
CA VAL A 70 -2.41 -20.04 -15.02
C VAL A 70 -3.49 -19.69 -16.03
N SER A 71 -3.67 -20.51 -17.06
CA SER A 71 -4.47 -20.12 -18.23
C SER A 71 -5.97 -19.97 -17.95
N GLN A 72 -6.49 -20.63 -16.92
CA GLN A 72 -7.93 -20.67 -16.61
C GLN A 72 -8.29 -20.15 -15.22
N PHE A 73 -7.33 -20.06 -14.29
CA PHE A 73 -7.56 -19.50 -12.96
C PHE A 73 -6.94 -18.11 -12.82
N LEU A 74 -5.60 -17.98 -12.80
CA LEU A 74 -4.94 -16.68 -12.58
C LEU A 74 -5.24 -15.64 -13.66
N ARG A 75 -5.33 -16.07 -14.92
CA ARG A 75 -5.61 -15.18 -16.07
C ARG A 75 -7.11 -14.96 -16.33
N ASP A 76 -8.00 -15.54 -15.53
CA ASP A 76 -9.44 -15.32 -15.70
C ASP A 76 -9.82 -13.88 -15.30
N PRO A 77 -10.26 -13.03 -16.26
CA PRO A 77 -10.63 -11.65 -15.96
C PRO A 77 -11.88 -11.54 -15.09
N VAL A 78 -12.72 -12.59 -15.03
CA VAL A 78 -13.94 -12.62 -14.22
C VAL A 78 -13.61 -12.86 -12.75
N ILE A 79 -12.68 -13.76 -12.42
CA ILE A 79 -12.26 -14.01 -11.03
C ILE A 79 -11.76 -12.71 -10.37
N GLY A 80 -10.95 -11.93 -11.09
CA GLY A 80 -10.47 -10.63 -10.60
C GLY A 80 -11.60 -9.62 -10.34
N LYS A 81 -12.65 -9.60 -11.18
CA LYS A 81 -13.83 -8.73 -11.03
C LYS A 81 -14.76 -9.17 -9.89
N LYS A 82 -14.83 -10.47 -9.60
CA LYS A 82 -15.63 -11.03 -8.48
C LYS A 82 -15.07 -10.68 -7.11
N ARG A 83 -13.78 -10.34 -7.04
CA ARG A 83 -13.08 -9.91 -5.82
C ARG A 83 -12.99 -10.97 -4.70
N LEU A 84 -13.51 -12.17 -4.91
CA LEU A 84 -13.52 -13.28 -3.95
C LEU A 84 -12.12 -13.72 -3.50
N ALA A 85 -11.07 -13.58 -4.30
CA ALA A 85 -9.68 -13.82 -3.86
C ALA A 85 -8.97 -12.54 -3.37
N SER A 86 -9.25 -11.39 -4.00
CA SER A 86 -8.51 -10.14 -3.73
C SER A 86 -9.00 -9.33 -2.51
N MET A 87 -10.26 -9.48 -2.11
CA MET A 87 -10.77 -8.86 -0.88
C MET A 87 -10.28 -9.53 0.39
N PRO A 88 -10.28 -10.88 0.51
CA PRO A 88 -9.71 -11.50 1.69
C PRO A 88 -8.20 -11.21 1.79
N ASP A 89 -7.48 -11.12 0.65
CA ASP A 89 -6.07 -10.69 0.65
C ASP A 89 -5.88 -9.32 1.32
N ARG A 90 -6.78 -8.36 1.07
CA ARG A 90 -6.70 -7.03 1.69
C ARG A 90 -6.82 -7.04 3.22
N VAL A 91 -7.49 -8.03 3.80
CA VAL A 91 -7.78 -8.06 5.25
C VAL A 91 -7.02 -9.14 6.01
N THR A 92 -6.50 -10.17 5.33
CA THR A 92 -5.78 -11.28 5.98
C THR A 92 -4.30 -11.38 5.61
N ASN A 93 -3.82 -10.70 4.56
CA ASN A 93 -2.43 -10.84 4.09
C ASN A 93 -1.42 -10.40 5.17
N THR A 94 -1.55 -9.17 5.66
CA THR A 94 -0.76 -8.61 6.76
C THR A 94 -1.72 -7.93 7.70
N ILE A 95 -1.80 -8.42 8.93
CA ILE A 95 -2.74 -7.94 9.95
C ILE A 95 -1.94 -7.17 11.00
N GLN A 96 -2.21 -5.88 11.12
CA GLN A 96 -1.70 -5.08 12.23
C GLN A 96 -2.52 -5.36 13.48
N LEU A 97 -1.86 -5.81 14.53
CA LEU A 97 -2.48 -6.11 15.82
C LEU A 97 -2.57 -4.85 16.67
N ALA A 98 -3.50 -4.83 17.62
CA ALA A 98 -3.66 -3.76 18.59
C ALA A 98 -2.38 -3.54 19.44
N SER A 99 -1.57 -4.59 19.62
CA SER A 99 -0.25 -4.52 20.27
C SER A 99 0.81 -3.78 19.45
N GLY A 100 0.52 -3.44 18.18
CA GLY A 100 1.49 -2.93 17.22
C GLY A 100 2.33 -4.00 16.52
N GLN A 101 2.19 -5.28 16.91
CA GLN A 101 2.81 -6.38 16.17
C GLN A 101 2.07 -6.65 14.86
N MET A 102 2.71 -7.42 13.98
CA MET A 102 2.14 -7.84 12.69
C MET A 102 1.96 -9.35 12.68
N ALA A 103 0.79 -9.82 12.25
CA ALA A 103 0.55 -11.21 11.89
C ALA A 103 0.52 -11.36 10.37
N PHE A 104 1.21 -12.38 9.86
CA PHE A 104 1.39 -12.60 8.41
C PHE A 104 0.76 -13.93 8.01
N ARG A 105 -0.16 -13.89 7.04
CA ARG A 105 -0.68 -15.11 6.42
C ARG A 105 0.47 -15.87 5.76
N PRO A 106 0.52 -17.21 5.85
CA PRO A 106 1.44 -18.02 5.07
C PRO A 106 1.20 -17.85 3.57
N THR A 107 2.01 -17.02 2.93
CA THR A 107 1.97 -16.76 1.49
C THR A 107 3.35 -16.26 1.04
N VAL A 108 3.57 -16.20 -0.27
CA VAL A 108 4.85 -15.77 -0.84
C VAL A 108 4.97 -14.26 -1.04
N ILE A 109 3.88 -13.52 -0.83
CA ILE A 109 3.73 -12.10 -1.17
C ILE A 109 3.70 -11.17 0.05
N ASN A 110 4.18 -11.61 1.20
CA ASN A 110 4.24 -10.81 2.43
C ASN A 110 5.48 -11.18 3.28
N CYS A 111 5.57 -10.63 4.50
CA CYS A 111 6.68 -10.88 5.42
C CYS A 111 6.50 -12.13 6.29
N TYR A 112 5.79 -13.15 5.81
CA TYR A 112 5.71 -14.44 6.50
C TYR A 112 7.12 -15.01 6.73
N ARG A 113 7.42 -15.34 7.98
CA ARG A 113 8.77 -15.73 8.42
C ARG A 113 9.05 -17.22 8.30
N GLY A 114 8.01 -18.04 8.24
CA GLY A 114 8.14 -19.49 8.08
C GLY A 114 8.65 -19.86 6.69
N ASP A 115 9.27 -21.04 6.65
CA ASP A 115 9.70 -21.64 5.40
C ASP A 115 8.51 -22.26 4.67
N ILE A 116 8.59 -22.29 3.35
CA ILE A 116 7.60 -22.86 2.44
C ILE A 116 8.37 -23.79 1.50
N ASP A 117 8.82 -24.93 2.02
CA ASP A 117 9.62 -25.89 1.25
C ASP A 117 8.75 -26.86 0.44
N SER A 118 7.47 -26.99 0.82
CA SER A 118 6.47 -27.80 0.12
C SER A 118 5.07 -27.20 0.16
N LEU A 119 4.16 -27.73 -0.66
CA LEU A 119 2.74 -27.37 -0.63
C LEU A 119 2.07 -27.87 0.65
N GLU A 120 2.47 -29.02 1.17
CA GLU A 120 1.97 -29.61 2.39
C GLU A 120 2.31 -28.74 3.61
N GLU A 121 3.57 -28.35 3.77
CA GLU A 121 4.00 -27.47 4.87
C GLU A 121 3.33 -26.10 4.80
N TRP A 122 3.24 -25.52 3.59
CA TRP A 122 2.50 -24.27 3.40
C TRP A 122 1.02 -24.42 3.80
N PHE A 123 0.36 -25.50 3.36
CA PHE A 123 -1.05 -25.71 3.61
C PHE A 123 -1.34 -25.87 5.10
N ASP A 124 -0.54 -26.64 5.83
CA ASP A 124 -0.70 -26.82 7.27
C ASP A 124 -0.55 -25.50 8.03
N ALA A 125 0.45 -24.69 7.66
CA ALA A 125 0.64 -23.36 8.20
C ALA A 125 -0.55 -22.45 7.86
N TRP A 126 -0.98 -22.45 6.59
CA TRP A 126 -2.08 -21.61 6.10
C TRP A 126 -3.41 -21.94 6.77
N LEU A 127 -3.72 -23.23 6.92
CA LEU A 127 -4.94 -23.71 7.57
C LEU A 127 -4.95 -23.33 9.06
N THR A 128 -3.80 -23.49 9.73
CA THR A 128 -3.60 -23.08 11.12
C THR A 128 -3.77 -21.57 11.28
N PHE A 129 -3.17 -20.77 10.39
CA PHE A 129 -3.32 -19.32 10.41
C PHE A 129 -4.78 -18.90 10.29
N PHE A 130 -5.53 -19.49 9.36
CA PHE A 130 -6.87 -19.04 9.06
C PHE A 130 -7.92 -19.42 10.12
N PHE A 131 -7.81 -20.63 10.69
CA PHE A 131 -8.82 -21.21 11.56
C PHE A 131 -8.41 -21.38 13.02
N SER A 132 -7.12 -21.27 13.34
CA SER A 132 -6.61 -21.55 14.68
C SER A 132 -5.74 -20.43 15.25
N THR A 133 -5.37 -19.43 14.43
CA THR A 133 -4.70 -18.23 14.93
C THR A 133 -5.74 -17.18 15.28
N ASP A 134 -5.67 -16.71 16.52
CA ASP A 134 -6.44 -15.57 16.98
C ASP A 134 -5.65 -14.27 16.83
N VAL A 135 -6.35 -13.23 16.40
CA VAL A 135 -5.80 -11.89 16.21
C VAL A 135 -6.68 -10.86 16.92
N ASP A 136 -6.04 -9.95 17.66
CA ASP A 136 -6.69 -8.78 18.23
C ASP A 136 -6.30 -7.55 17.41
N VAL A 137 -7.24 -7.05 16.61
CA VAL A 137 -7.02 -5.95 15.65
C VAL A 137 -7.43 -4.60 16.26
N ASP A 138 -8.38 -4.59 17.19
CA ASP A 138 -9.03 -3.38 17.69
C ASP A 138 -9.03 -3.24 19.22
N GLY A 139 -8.26 -4.08 19.93
CA GLY A 139 -8.16 -4.09 21.39
C GLY A 139 -9.40 -4.66 22.07
N LYS A 140 -10.30 -5.30 21.30
CA LYS A 140 -11.56 -5.88 21.78
C LYS A 140 -11.44 -7.36 22.09
N GLY A 141 -10.22 -7.90 22.01
CA GLY A 141 -9.92 -9.28 22.31
C GLY A 141 -9.64 -10.13 21.07
N PRO A 142 -8.99 -11.28 21.28
CA PRO A 142 -8.62 -12.22 20.23
C PRO A 142 -9.85 -12.79 19.51
N ARG A 143 -9.77 -12.88 18.18
CA ARG A 143 -10.75 -13.59 17.35
C ARG A 143 -10.05 -14.33 16.20
N PRO A 144 -10.60 -15.46 15.71
CA PRO A 144 -10.00 -16.19 14.61
C PRO A 144 -9.90 -15.36 13.33
N VAL A 145 -8.83 -15.54 12.54
CA VAL A 145 -8.58 -14.76 11.31
C VAL A 145 -9.75 -14.81 10.33
N HIS A 146 -10.41 -15.95 10.13
CA HIS A 146 -11.54 -16.07 9.22
C HIS A 146 -12.72 -15.13 9.54
N THR A 147 -12.82 -14.63 10.78
CA THR A 147 -13.86 -13.68 11.19
C THR A 147 -13.60 -12.25 10.69
N LEU A 148 -12.41 -11.97 10.17
CA LEU A 148 -12.06 -10.69 9.55
C LEU A 148 -12.61 -10.54 8.13
N LEU A 149 -13.07 -11.64 7.53
CA LEU A 149 -13.65 -11.63 6.19
C LEU A 149 -14.93 -10.79 6.14
N GLN A 150 -15.13 -10.10 5.03
CA GLN A 150 -16.31 -9.28 4.80
C GLN A 150 -17.17 -9.91 3.72
N ARG A 151 -18.50 -9.85 3.87
CA ARG A 151 -19.41 -10.28 2.81
C ARG A 151 -19.19 -9.44 1.56
N ILE A 152 -19.18 -10.12 0.42
CA ILE A 152 -19.08 -9.48 -0.90
C ILE A 152 -20.49 -9.43 -1.46
N SER A 153 -20.99 -8.22 -1.75
CA SER A 153 -22.35 -8.01 -2.26
C SER A 153 -22.38 -7.70 -3.75
N ARG A 154 -23.45 -8.12 -4.42
CA ARG A 154 -23.69 -7.84 -5.84
C ARG A 154 -23.88 -6.36 -6.12
N ALA A 155 -24.50 -5.65 -5.18
CA ALA A 155 -24.70 -4.21 -5.27
C ALA A 155 -23.38 -3.45 -5.45
N LYS A 156 -22.30 -3.92 -4.80
CA LYS A 156 -20.96 -3.34 -4.93
C LYS A 156 -20.12 -4.02 -6.01
N TYR A 157 -20.28 -5.32 -6.20
CA TYR A 157 -19.51 -6.15 -7.12
C TYR A 157 -20.45 -6.96 -8.03
N PRO A 158 -20.97 -6.37 -9.12
CA PRO A 158 -22.02 -6.98 -9.93
C PRO A 158 -21.57 -8.23 -10.71
N ALA A 159 -20.28 -8.58 -10.68
CA ALA A 159 -19.74 -9.76 -11.35
C ALA A 159 -19.99 -11.07 -10.61
N ILE A 160 -20.38 -11.03 -9.32
CA ILE A 160 -20.76 -12.24 -8.58
C ILE A 160 -22.23 -12.59 -8.86
N THR A 161 -22.54 -13.88 -8.84
CA THR A 161 -23.91 -14.40 -8.88
C THR A 161 -24.58 -14.33 -7.51
N GLU A 162 -25.89 -14.58 -7.45
CA GLU A 162 -26.63 -14.65 -6.19
C GLU A 162 -26.15 -15.79 -5.28
N ALA A 163 -25.86 -16.96 -5.88
CA ALA A 163 -25.28 -18.09 -5.15
C ALA A 163 -23.91 -17.75 -4.57
N GLU A 164 -23.07 -17.04 -5.32
CA GLU A 164 -21.76 -16.57 -4.85
C GLU A 164 -21.86 -15.52 -3.74
N GLU A 165 -22.84 -14.63 -3.80
CA GLU A 165 -23.11 -13.66 -2.72
C GLU A 165 -23.50 -14.37 -1.42
N ALA A 166 -24.42 -15.35 -1.51
CA ALA A 166 -24.88 -16.15 -0.38
C ALA A 166 -23.75 -16.99 0.24
N ALA A 167 -22.84 -17.52 -0.58
CA ALA A 167 -21.68 -18.30 -0.16
C ALA A 167 -20.37 -17.48 -0.10
N SER A 168 -20.46 -16.15 -0.05
CA SER A 168 -19.29 -15.28 -0.30
C SER A 168 -18.16 -15.44 0.71
N LEU A 169 -18.46 -15.73 1.98
CA LEU A 169 -17.42 -15.95 3.01
C LEU A 169 -16.63 -17.24 2.78
N PRO A 170 -17.26 -18.44 2.71
CA PRO A 170 -16.50 -19.67 2.46
C PRO A 170 -15.87 -19.71 1.05
N LEU A 171 -16.48 -19.08 0.03
CA LEU A 171 -15.83 -18.92 -1.28
C LEU A 171 -14.56 -18.09 -1.22
N GLN A 172 -14.53 -17.04 -0.37
CA GLN A 172 -13.31 -16.26 -0.17
C GLN A 172 -12.17 -17.12 0.39
N VAL A 173 -12.47 -18.00 1.36
CA VAL A 173 -11.47 -18.91 1.95
C VAL A 173 -10.88 -19.83 0.89
N VAL A 174 -11.74 -20.51 0.12
CA VAL A 174 -11.30 -21.47 -0.90
C VAL A 174 -10.54 -20.77 -2.03
N LEU A 175 -11.07 -19.67 -2.58
CA LEU A 175 -10.43 -18.99 -3.70
C LEU A 175 -9.14 -18.27 -3.30
N GLN A 176 -9.04 -17.79 -2.07
CA GLN A 176 -7.78 -17.27 -1.53
C GLN A 176 -6.76 -18.41 -1.31
N GLY A 177 -7.19 -19.56 -0.80
CA GLY A 177 -6.35 -20.74 -0.63
C GLY A 177 -5.82 -21.27 -1.95
N ILE A 178 -6.67 -21.40 -2.97
CA ILE A 178 -6.24 -21.77 -4.34
C ILE A 178 -5.23 -20.75 -4.87
N PHE A 179 -5.52 -19.46 -4.71
CA PHE A 179 -4.61 -18.41 -5.17
C PHE A 179 -3.22 -18.50 -4.52
N ASP A 180 -3.15 -18.63 -3.19
CA ASP A 180 -1.89 -18.80 -2.47
C ASP A 180 -1.18 -20.10 -2.87
N ALA A 181 -1.90 -21.22 -3.02
CA ALA A 181 -1.34 -22.51 -3.46
C ALA A 181 -0.69 -22.40 -4.85
N VAL A 182 -1.35 -21.71 -5.79
CA VAL A 182 -0.79 -21.48 -7.13
C VAL A 182 0.47 -20.64 -7.07
N LEU A 183 0.53 -19.59 -6.23
CA LEU A 183 1.75 -18.80 -6.07
C LEU A 183 2.89 -19.59 -5.43
N VAL A 184 2.58 -20.44 -4.43
CA VAL A 184 3.56 -21.34 -3.82
C VAL A 184 4.09 -22.32 -4.86
N HIS A 185 3.21 -22.98 -5.62
CA HIS A 185 3.60 -23.85 -6.72
C HIS A 185 4.48 -23.12 -7.75
N THR A 186 4.14 -21.88 -8.09
CA THR A 186 4.93 -21.05 -9.00
C THR A 186 6.36 -20.85 -8.48
N LEU A 187 6.53 -20.52 -7.20
CA LEU A 187 7.87 -20.30 -6.65
C LEU A 187 8.64 -21.59 -6.37
N LEU A 188 7.96 -22.69 -6.03
CA LEU A 188 8.60 -24.00 -5.91
C LEU A 188 9.13 -24.51 -7.26
N THR A 189 8.42 -24.21 -8.36
CA THR A 189 8.80 -24.67 -9.70
C THR A 189 9.74 -23.70 -10.43
N LYS A 190 9.59 -22.38 -10.25
CA LYS A 190 10.32 -21.35 -10.99
C LYS A 190 11.35 -20.59 -10.16
N GLY A 191 11.27 -20.69 -8.84
CA GLY A 191 12.05 -19.83 -7.94
C GLY A 191 13.46 -20.31 -7.59
N ALA A 192 13.87 -21.47 -8.09
CA ALA A 192 15.08 -22.18 -7.65
C ALA A 192 15.14 -22.31 -6.11
N PHE A 193 16.30 -22.66 -5.54
CA PHE A 193 16.45 -22.76 -4.08
C PHE A 193 16.58 -21.38 -3.38
N THR A 194 16.62 -20.28 -4.14
CA THR A 194 16.98 -18.95 -3.62
C THR A 194 15.78 -18.02 -3.39
N TRP A 195 14.58 -18.32 -3.93
CA TRP A 195 13.44 -17.40 -3.82
C TRP A 195 13.05 -17.07 -2.38
N GLN A 196 13.15 -18.03 -1.45
CA GLN A 196 12.81 -17.78 -0.04
C GLN A 196 13.82 -16.84 0.62
N LEU A 197 15.11 -16.97 0.27
CA LEU A 197 16.15 -16.05 0.71
C LEU A 197 15.88 -14.64 0.17
N LEU A 198 15.62 -14.53 -1.13
CA LEU A 198 15.28 -13.26 -1.79
C LEU A 198 14.04 -12.61 -1.15
N ARG A 199 12.99 -13.39 -0.87
CA ARG A 199 11.80 -12.90 -0.14
C ARG A 199 12.19 -12.35 1.22
N LYS A 200 12.94 -13.10 2.02
CA LYS A 200 13.39 -12.68 3.36
C LYS A 200 14.21 -11.39 3.30
N GLU A 201 15.12 -11.26 2.34
CA GLU A 201 15.93 -10.06 2.11
C GLU A 201 15.09 -8.84 1.74
N ILE A 202 14.14 -9.00 0.79
CA ILE A 202 13.22 -7.92 0.38
C ILE A 202 12.34 -7.49 1.55
N CYS A 203 11.78 -8.44 2.30
CA CYS A 203 10.98 -8.16 3.48
C CYS A 203 11.80 -7.44 4.57
N GLY A 204 13.05 -7.86 4.79
CA GLY A 204 13.98 -7.22 5.71
C GLY A 204 14.36 -5.81 5.30
N SER A 205 14.52 -5.57 4.00
CA SER A 205 15.02 -4.30 3.45
C SER A 205 13.94 -3.26 3.19
N LEU A 206 12.67 -3.65 3.04
CA LEU A 206 11.60 -2.72 2.65
C LEU A 206 10.45 -2.65 3.66
N ASN A 207 9.82 -3.79 3.97
CA ASN A 207 8.53 -3.79 4.68
C ASN A 207 8.69 -3.89 6.20
N SER A 208 9.43 -4.89 6.67
CA SER A 208 9.51 -5.19 8.12
C SER A 208 10.22 -4.10 8.91
N ARG A 209 11.14 -3.38 8.27
CA ARG A 209 11.90 -2.27 8.85
C ARG A 209 11.49 -0.90 8.32
N LYS A 210 10.34 -0.76 7.64
CA LYS A 210 9.95 0.49 6.96
C LYS A 210 10.10 1.71 7.87
N ASN A 211 9.51 1.67 9.07
CA ASN A 211 9.53 2.81 9.99
C ASN A 211 10.94 3.06 10.56
N GLU A 212 11.73 2.00 10.79
CA GLU A 212 13.11 2.10 11.27
C GLU A 212 14.01 2.71 10.21
N LEU A 213 13.88 2.27 8.96
CA LEU A 213 14.63 2.78 7.83
C LEU A 213 14.25 4.24 7.53
N THR A 214 12.97 4.60 7.60
CA THR A 214 12.54 6.00 7.49
C THR A 214 13.21 6.86 8.58
N GLU A 215 13.21 6.40 9.83
CA GLU A 215 13.88 7.09 10.93
C GLU A 215 15.40 7.19 10.71
N GLU A 216 16.06 6.09 10.31
CA GLU A 216 17.49 6.04 10.02
C GLU A 216 17.87 7.01 8.90
N VAL A 217 17.12 7.06 7.80
CA VAL A 217 17.34 8.01 6.69
C VAL A 217 17.18 9.45 7.17
N LEU A 218 16.10 9.75 7.91
CA LEU A 218 15.88 11.08 8.43
C LEU A 218 17.00 11.50 9.40
N LYS A 219 17.50 10.58 10.24
CA LYS A 219 18.53 10.86 11.24
C LYS A 219 19.95 10.92 10.71
N SER A 220 20.24 10.20 9.63
CA SER A 220 21.58 10.17 9.05
C SER A 220 21.77 11.29 8.02
N THR A 221 20.83 11.41 7.09
CA THR A 221 20.96 12.30 5.93
C THR A 221 20.29 13.64 6.15
N TYR A 222 19.16 13.66 6.89
CA TYR A 222 18.28 14.83 6.98
C TYR A 222 18.12 15.40 8.40
N ASP A 223 18.94 15.01 9.38
CA ASP A 223 18.81 15.51 10.77
C ASP A 223 19.06 17.02 10.84
N GLY A 224 19.84 17.52 9.87
CA GLY A 224 20.11 18.92 9.61
C GLY A 224 18.96 19.72 8.97
N ALA A 225 17.81 19.11 8.63
CA ALA A 225 16.66 19.84 8.12
C ALA A 225 16.01 20.72 9.20
N ASP A 226 15.51 21.90 8.82
CA ASP A 226 14.77 22.79 9.73
C ASP A 226 13.28 22.44 9.80
N VAL A 227 12.76 21.97 8.67
CA VAL A 227 11.37 21.56 8.46
C VAL A 227 11.35 20.26 7.67
N VAL A 228 10.61 19.26 8.15
CA VAL A 228 10.34 18.02 7.41
C VAL A 228 8.84 17.83 7.33
N PHE A 229 8.32 17.75 6.12
CA PHE A 229 6.92 17.39 5.85
C PHE A 229 6.84 15.89 5.56
N LEU A 230 5.97 15.18 6.27
CA LEU A 230 5.75 13.76 6.07
C LEU A 230 4.27 13.50 5.76
N GLN A 231 4.03 12.77 4.69
CA GLN A 231 2.72 12.35 4.22
C GLN A 231 2.47 10.87 4.54
N GLU A 232 1.19 10.47 4.62
CA GLU A 232 0.77 9.09 4.94
C GLU A 232 1.47 8.48 6.19
N ALA A 233 1.80 9.30 7.19
CA ALA A 233 2.47 8.84 8.39
C ALA A 233 1.50 8.04 9.28
N GLY A 234 1.85 6.76 9.50
CA GLY A 234 1.14 5.89 10.43
C GLY A 234 1.55 6.13 11.89
N ASN A 235 0.69 5.70 12.81
CA ASN A 235 0.83 5.82 14.27
C ASN A 235 2.21 5.39 14.77
N GLN A 236 2.73 4.27 14.27
CA GLN A 236 4.03 3.76 14.69
C GLN A 236 5.18 4.67 14.26
N LEU A 237 5.16 5.19 13.02
CA LEU A 237 6.17 6.13 12.56
C LEU A 237 6.11 7.42 13.37
N VAL A 238 4.91 7.95 13.61
CA VAL A 238 4.69 9.16 14.41
C VAL A 238 5.28 9.02 15.81
N GLU A 239 5.00 7.92 16.52
CA GLU A 239 5.54 7.72 17.87
C GLU A 239 7.05 7.50 17.89
N ARG A 240 7.62 6.82 16.89
CA ARG A 240 9.07 6.70 16.75
C ARG A 240 9.74 8.05 16.54
N LEU A 241 9.23 8.86 15.62
CA LEU A 241 9.75 10.20 15.36
C LEU A 241 9.60 11.11 16.58
N ARG A 242 8.49 11.01 17.32
CA ARG A 242 8.28 11.74 18.57
C ARG A 242 9.41 11.47 19.57
N GLY A 243 9.80 10.20 19.73
CA GLY A 243 10.93 9.81 20.57
C GLY A 243 12.28 10.29 20.02
N ALA A 244 12.58 9.91 18.77
CA ALA A 244 13.88 10.13 18.13
C ALA A 244 14.24 11.62 17.96
N TYR A 245 13.25 12.49 17.76
CA TYR A 245 13.43 13.92 17.55
C TYR A 245 13.08 14.78 18.77
N SER A 246 12.69 14.18 19.88
CA SER A 246 12.24 14.89 21.09
C SER A 246 13.18 15.99 21.58
N ALA A 247 14.50 15.86 21.38
CA ALA A 247 15.47 16.87 21.77
C ALA A 247 15.60 18.04 20.76
N SER A 248 15.54 17.77 19.46
CA SER A 248 15.89 18.74 18.41
C SER A 248 14.69 19.34 17.68
N HIS A 249 13.56 18.62 17.58
CA HIS A 249 12.39 19.06 16.84
C HIS A 249 11.09 18.91 17.65
N VAL A 250 10.12 19.76 17.31
CA VAL A 250 8.72 19.58 17.66
C VAL A 250 8.08 18.76 16.56
N LEU A 251 7.53 17.60 16.90
CA LEU A 251 6.64 16.86 16.01
C LEU A 251 5.22 17.41 16.16
N VAL A 252 4.69 17.96 15.07
CA VAL A 252 3.34 18.52 15.01
C VAL A 252 2.44 17.55 14.26
N VAL A 253 1.28 17.28 14.85
CA VAL A 253 0.25 16.39 14.33
C VAL A 253 -1.07 17.15 14.26
N PRO A 254 -1.98 16.83 13.33
CA PRO A 254 -3.29 17.48 13.24
C PRO A 254 -4.16 17.16 14.45
N LYS A 255 -5.01 18.10 14.88
CA LYS A 255 -6.07 17.88 15.87
C LYS A 255 -7.04 16.79 15.39
N ALA A 256 -7.33 16.79 14.09
CA ALA A 256 -8.11 15.76 13.41
C ALA A 256 -7.28 14.50 13.09
N TYR A 257 -6.37 14.10 13.96
CA TYR A 257 -5.53 12.91 13.77
C TYR A 257 -6.37 11.64 13.67
N ASN A 258 -6.09 10.80 12.67
CA ASN A 258 -6.87 9.61 12.37
C ASN A 258 -6.11 8.32 12.74
N HIS A 259 -6.24 7.92 14.02
CA HIS A 259 -5.64 6.69 14.53
C HIS A 259 -6.10 5.44 13.80
N LYS A 260 -7.35 5.41 13.34
CA LYS A 260 -7.97 4.24 12.70
C LYS A 260 -7.53 4.07 11.26
N ARG A 261 -7.49 5.16 10.48
CA ARG A 261 -7.03 5.13 9.09
C ARG A 261 -5.51 4.99 9.01
N ASN A 262 -4.80 5.39 10.06
CA ASN A 262 -3.36 5.17 10.21
C ASN A 262 -2.53 5.82 9.08
N GLN A 263 -2.98 6.98 8.60
CA GLN A 263 -2.36 7.78 7.54
C GLN A 263 -2.60 9.26 7.88
N ASN A 264 -1.54 10.00 8.19
CA ASN A 264 -1.63 11.38 8.64
C ASN A 264 -0.52 12.23 8.01
N SER A 265 -0.82 13.49 7.73
CA SER A 265 0.17 14.49 7.39
C SER A 265 0.74 15.09 8.67
N VAL A 266 2.06 15.03 8.84
CA VAL A 266 2.75 15.54 10.04
C VAL A 266 3.95 16.41 9.66
N ILE A 267 4.42 17.24 10.61
CA ILE A 267 5.54 18.16 10.38
C ILE A 267 6.54 18.06 11.54
N LEU A 268 7.83 17.91 11.23
CA LEU A 268 8.92 18.12 12.21
C LEU A 268 9.47 19.53 12.05
N LEU A 269 9.56 20.27 13.16
CA LEU A 269 10.06 21.66 13.21
C LEU A 269 11.22 21.79 14.18
N ARG A 270 12.35 22.34 13.74
CA ARG A 270 13.52 22.55 14.61
C ARG A 270 13.19 23.50 15.78
N LYS A 271 13.36 23.02 17.01
CA LYS A 271 12.98 23.74 18.24
C LYS A 271 13.66 25.11 18.39
N ASP A 272 14.94 25.20 18.04
CA ASP A 272 15.70 26.43 18.23
C ASP A 272 15.38 27.52 17.20
N LEU A 273 14.61 27.19 16.16
CA LEU A 273 14.23 28.13 15.10
C LEU A 273 12.77 28.55 15.15
N PHE A 274 11.91 27.63 15.59
CA PHE A 274 10.47 27.79 15.57
C PHE A 274 9.90 27.97 16.98
N SER A 275 9.07 29.00 17.14
CA SER A 275 8.27 29.23 18.34
C SER A 275 6.80 29.44 17.98
N SER A 276 5.92 29.46 18.99
CA SER A 276 4.48 29.77 18.82
C SER A 276 3.79 28.93 17.74
N VAL A 277 4.01 27.62 17.77
CA VAL A 277 3.44 26.68 16.79
C VAL A 277 1.99 26.38 17.17
N GLU A 278 1.06 26.80 16.32
CA GLU A 278 -0.38 26.65 16.54
C GLU A 278 -1.05 26.13 15.27
N GLU A 279 -1.84 25.06 15.41
CA GLU A 279 -2.61 24.53 14.28
C GLU A 279 -3.78 25.44 13.92
N VAL A 280 -3.93 25.64 12.62
CA VAL A 280 -5.00 26.44 12.01
C VAL A 280 -6.08 25.51 11.48
N ASP A 281 -7.34 25.81 11.86
CA ASP A 281 -8.49 25.07 11.39
C ASP A 281 -8.83 25.46 9.95
N VAL A 282 -8.68 24.50 9.04
CA VAL A 282 -9.09 24.64 7.64
C VAL A 282 -10.23 23.66 7.41
N PRO A 283 -11.47 24.14 7.20
CA PRO A 283 -12.63 23.26 7.07
C PRO A 283 -12.46 22.24 5.93
N PRO A 284 -12.71 20.95 6.17
CA PRO A 284 -12.54 19.92 5.15
C PRO A 284 -13.48 20.13 3.96
N ASP A 285 -12.96 19.92 2.76
CA ASP A 285 -13.72 19.94 1.50
C ASP A 285 -13.44 18.67 0.69
N GLY A 286 -13.98 17.55 1.19
CA GLY A 286 -13.89 16.24 0.55
C GLY A 286 -12.69 15.37 0.95
N TRP A 287 -11.69 15.92 1.65
CA TRP A 287 -10.61 15.13 2.25
C TRP A 287 -10.95 14.63 3.64
N GLU A 288 -10.22 13.62 4.07
CA GLU A 288 -10.47 12.88 5.29
C GLU A 288 -9.68 13.43 6.48
N ALA A 289 -10.09 13.08 7.70
CA ALA A 289 -9.34 13.42 8.92
C ALA A 289 -7.90 12.87 8.83
N GLY A 290 -6.92 13.73 9.12
CA GLY A 290 -5.49 13.43 9.03
C GLY A 290 -4.81 13.84 7.72
N ASP A 291 -5.56 14.17 6.66
CA ASP A 291 -5.01 14.46 5.32
C ASP A 291 -4.24 15.76 5.29
N LEU A 292 -4.74 16.78 5.98
CA LEU A 292 -4.20 18.13 6.01
C LEU A 292 -3.74 18.49 7.43
N LEU A 293 -2.54 19.05 7.52
CA LEU A 293 -2.06 19.77 8.70
C LEU A 293 -1.61 21.16 8.26
N VAL A 294 -2.17 22.21 8.86
CA VAL A 294 -1.74 23.60 8.66
C VAL A 294 -1.39 24.20 10.01
N VAL A 295 -0.23 24.82 10.11
CA VAL A 295 0.21 25.48 11.34
C VAL A 295 0.69 26.89 11.04
N LYS A 296 0.38 27.80 11.95
CA LYS A 296 1.07 29.09 12.10
C LYS A 296 2.26 28.86 13.01
N ALA A 297 3.41 29.41 12.67
CA ALA A 297 4.61 29.37 13.49
C ALA A 297 5.43 30.65 13.34
N VAL A 298 6.28 30.94 14.32
CA VAL A 298 7.24 32.04 14.28
C VAL A 298 8.63 31.47 14.00
N LEU A 299 9.17 31.76 12.81
CA LEU A 299 10.53 31.43 12.40
C LEU A 299 11.44 32.62 12.64
N ARG A 300 12.30 32.56 13.67
CA ARG A 300 13.24 33.66 14.03
C ARG A 300 12.58 35.06 14.06
N GLY A 301 11.36 35.14 14.60
CA GLY A 301 10.59 36.39 14.70
C GLY A 301 9.69 36.70 13.50
N LEU A 302 9.73 35.91 12.43
CA LEU A 302 8.82 36.04 11.27
C LEU A 302 7.67 35.05 11.39
N GLU A 303 6.42 35.53 11.37
CA GLU A 303 5.25 34.66 11.30
C GLU A 303 5.13 34.03 9.91
N ILE A 304 5.04 32.71 9.86
CA ILE A 304 4.85 31.93 8.63
C ILE A 304 3.79 30.85 8.82
N SER A 305 3.26 30.37 7.70
CA SER A 305 2.38 29.21 7.62
C SER A 305 3.18 28.01 7.12
N LEU A 306 2.96 26.85 7.72
CA LEU A 306 3.51 25.58 7.26
C LEU A 306 2.35 24.62 7.03
N ALA A 307 2.37 23.90 5.91
CA ALA A 307 1.33 22.93 5.60
C ALA A 307 1.92 21.58 5.16
N SER A 308 1.23 20.48 5.48
CA SER A 308 1.51 19.15 4.96
C SER A 308 0.21 18.52 4.49
N PHE A 309 0.21 17.93 3.29
CA PHE A 309 -0.99 17.31 2.71
C PHE A 309 -0.69 16.04 1.93
N HIS A 310 -1.61 15.07 2.07
CA HIS A 310 -1.79 14.00 1.10
C HIS A 310 -3.28 13.82 0.86
N GLY A 311 -3.67 13.60 -0.40
CA GLY A 311 -5.06 13.50 -0.81
C GLY A 311 -5.45 12.11 -1.28
N ASP A 312 -6.48 12.07 -2.12
CA ASP A 312 -6.86 10.86 -2.83
C ASP A 312 -5.76 10.44 -3.81
N THR A 313 -5.67 9.14 -4.08
CA THR A 313 -4.66 8.57 -4.98
C THR A 313 -4.73 9.14 -6.41
N ASN A 314 -5.86 9.73 -6.80
CA ASN A 314 -6.04 10.30 -8.13
C ASN A 314 -5.73 11.81 -8.19
N GLY A 315 -5.44 12.44 -7.05
CA GLY A 315 -5.12 13.87 -6.94
C GLY A 315 -6.30 14.82 -7.17
N LEU A 316 -7.53 14.32 -7.25
CA LEU A 316 -8.71 15.14 -7.57
C LEU A 316 -9.05 16.14 -6.44
N LEU A 317 -8.66 15.83 -5.20
CA LEU A 317 -8.82 16.69 -4.03
C LEU A 317 -7.71 17.73 -3.89
N THR A 318 -6.57 17.57 -4.58
CA THR A 318 -5.41 18.46 -4.44
C THR A 318 -5.74 19.90 -4.85
N ILE A 319 -6.44 20.11 -5.96
CA ILE A 319 -6.81 21.46 -6.43
C ILE A 319 -7.86 22.12 -5.51
N PRO A 320 -8.99 21.46 -5.16
CA PRO A 320 -9.95 21.98 -4.18
C PRO A 320 -9.28 22.34 -2.84
N MET A 321 -8.45 21.43 -2.30
CA MET A 321 -7.71 21.67 -1.07
C MET A 321 -6.81 22.90 -1.18
N LEU A 322 -6.05 23.04 -2.26
CA LEU A 322 -5.12 24.16 -2.42
C LEU A 322 -5.86 25.52 -2.44
N LYS A 323 -7.02 25.59 -3.10
CA LYS A 323 -7.88 26.79 -3.10
C LYS A 323 -8.38 27.10 -1.70
N ARG A 324 -8.90 26.09 -0.99
CA ARG A 324 -9.37 26.26 0.40
C ARG A 324 -8.24 26.70 1.32
N LEU A 325 -7.05 26.12 1.20
CA LEU A 325 -5.86 26.52 1.95
C LEU A 325 -5.52 27.99 1.72
N ALA A 326 -5.54 28.45 0.47
CA ALA A 326 -5.25 29.84 0.14
C ALA A 326 -6.27 30.83 0.76
N GLU A 327 -7.55 30.44 0.86
CA GLU A 327 -8.60 31.24 1.53
C GLU A 327 -8.38 31.35 3.05
N HIS A 328 -7.77 30.34 3.67
CA HIS A 328 -7.63 30.21 5.13
C HIS A 328 -6.18 30.36 5.60
N LEU A 329 -5.31 30.87 4.73
CA LEU A 329 -3.89 30.97 5.03
C LEU A 329 -3.68 32.00 6.16
N PRO A 330 -3.07 31.61 7.29
CA PRO A 330 -3.00 32.48 8.47
C PRO A 330 -2.00 33.63 8.32
N THR A 331 -1.03 33.50 7.41
CA THR A 331 0.02 34.50 7.16
C THR A 331 0.39 34.53 5.69
N LYS A 332 1.09 35.58 5.22
CA LYS A 332 1.54 35.67 3.81
C LYS A 332 2.71 34.73 3.48
N GLY A 333 3.48 34.31 4.48
CA GLY A 333 4.54 33.30 4.32
C GLY A 333 3.97 31.90 4.29
N LEU A 334 4.30 31.08 3.29
CA LEU A 334 3.91 29.67 3.23
C LEU A 334 5.10 28.80 2.81
N LEU A 335 5.33 27.70 3.52
CA LEU A 335 6.01 26.50 3.03
C LEU A 335 5.04 25.31 3.12
N PHE A 336 4.90 24.58 2.02
CA PHE A 336 3.91 23.50 1.92
C PHE A 336 4.50 22.28 1.24
N GLY A 337 4.79 21.23 1.99
CA GLY A 337 5.14 19.92 1.43
C GLY A 337 3.89 19.09 1.15
N LEU A 338 3.75 18.53 -0.05
CA LEU A 338 2.61 17.68 -0.38
C LEU A 338 2.94 16.55 -1.35
N ASP A 339 2.24 15.44 -1.14
CA ASP A 339 1.94 14.47 -2.19
C ASP A 339 0.69 14.97 -2.93
N ALA A 340 0.92 15.61 -4.07
CA ALA A 340 -0.12 16.18 -4.93
C ALA A 340 -0.89 15.10 -5.70
N ASN A 341 -0.39 13.87 -5.78
CA ASN A 341 -0.92 12.79 -6.62
C ASN A 341 -1.26 13.25 -8.04
N THR A 342 -0.42 14.10 -8.64
CA THR A 342 -0.60 14.56 -10.03
C THR A 342 -0.01 13.59 -11.04
N TYR A 343 -0.54 13.61 -12.26
CA TYR A 343 -0.25 12.64 -13.31
C TYR A 343 0.34 13.31 -14.56
N GLU A 344 1.19 12.55 -15.27
CA GLU A 344 1.78 12.96 -16.56
C GLU A 344 0.74 13.02 -17.68
N LYS A 345 -0.26 12.14 -17.65
CA LYS A 345 -1.26 11.99 -18.72
C LYS A 345 -2.59 12.57 -18.28
N GLU A 346 -3.21 13.34 -19.17
CA GLU A 346 -4.56 13.86 -18.96
C GLU A 346 -5.59 12.72 -18.91
N SER A 347 -6.55 12.83 -17.99
CA SER A 347 -7.64 11.88 -17.82
C SER A 347 -8.74 12.51 -16.97
N SER A 348 -10.00 12.11 -17.18
CA SER A 348 -11.13 12.56 -16.36
C SER A 348 -11.12 11.99 -14.93
N SER A 349 -10.26 11.01 -14.67
CA SER A 349 -10.19 10.29 -13.40
C SER A 349 -8.97 10.64 -12.56
N THR A 350 -8.07 11.52 -13.05
CA THR A 350 -6.82 11.89 -12.37
C THR A 350 -6.47 13.36 -12.59
N ALA A 351 -5.82 14.00 -11.62
CA ALA A 351 -5.37 15.39 -11.76
C ALA A 351 -4.09 15.49 -12.60
N HIS A 352 -4.11 16.29 -13.66
CA HIS A 352 -2.95 16.53 -14.51
C HIS A 352 -2.01 17.57 -13.89
N VAL A 353 -0.68 17.35 -14.00
CA VAL A 353 0.31 18.19 -13.32
C VAL A 353 0.33 19.64 -13.82
N LEU A 354 0.04 19.90 -15.10
CA LEU A 354 0.01 21.26 -15.64
C LEU A 354 -1.24 22.04 -15.18
N ASP A 355 -2.34 21.35 -14.91
CA ASP A 355 -3.52 21.98 -14.33
C ASP A 355 -3.26 22.38 -12.88
N PHE A 356 -2.58 21.52 -12.12
CA PHE A 356 -2.10 21.84 -10.78
C PHE A 356 -1.16 23.05 -10.78
N GLU A 357 -0.21 23.12 -11.72
CA GLU A 357 0.66 24.28 -11.89
C GLU A 357 -0.09 25.58 -12.14
N ARG A 358 -1.02 25.56 -13.10
CA ARG A 358 -1.83 26.73 -13.42
C ARG A 358 -2.56 27.24 -12.17
N VAL A 359 -3.10 26.33 -11.36
CA VAL A 359 -3.81 26.71 -10.14
C VAL A 359 -2.86 27.28 -9.09
N TYR A 360 -1.76 26.60 -8.72
CA TYR A 360 -0.89 27.13 -7.67
C TYR A 360 -0.27 28.48 -8.05
N LYS A 361 0.06 28.69 -9.34
CA LYS A 361 0.56 29.99 -9.82
C LYS A 361 -0.51 31.08 -9.75
N SER A 362 -1.76 30.75 -10.11
CA SER A 362 -2.88 31.70 -10.00
C SER A 362 -3.18 32.14 -8.57
N LEU A 363 -2.81 31.31 -7.58
CA LEU A 363 -2.91 31.60 -6.15
C LEU A 363 -1.67 32.33 -5.60
N GLY A 364 -0.69 32.66 -6.45
CA GLY A 364 0.53 33.37 -6.06
C GLY A 364 1.63 32.49 -5.46
N PHE A 365 1.51 31.16 -5.58
CA PHE A 365 2.53 30.23 -5.10
C PHE A 365 3.57 29.92 -6.18
N ARG A 366 4.75 29.52 -5.72
CA ARG A 366 5.85 28.95 -6.47
C ARG A 366 6.05 27.50 -6.04
N ALA A 367 6.75 26.71 -6.85
CA ALA A 367 7.06 25.32 -6.56
C ALA A 367 8.57 25.08 -6.63
N CYS A 368 9.04 24.06 -5.90
CA CYS A 368 10.44 23.65 -5.88
C CYS A 368 11.02 23.36 -7.28
N TRP A 369 10.20 22.87 -8.22
CA TRP A 369 10.66 22.55 -9.57
C TRP A 369 10.79 23.75 -10.52
N ALA A 370 10.53 24.97 -10.04
CA ALA A 370 10.36 26.22 -10.79
C ALA A 370 9.16 26.20 -11.77
N SER A 371 9.12 25.22 -12.67
CA SER A 371 7.97 24.87 -13.48
C SER A 371 7.64 23.39 -13.35
N ALA A 372 6.35 23.06 -13.44
CA ALA A 372 5.93 21.67 -13.55
C ALA A 372 6.44 21.06 -14.85
N ASP A 373 6.89 19.82 -14.76
CA ASP A 373 7.36 19.02 -15.89
C ASP A 373 6.69 17.64 -15.78
N PRO A 374 5.79 17.27 -16.72
CA PRO A 374 5.13 15.97 -16.73
C PRO A 374 6.08 14.78 -16.67
N SER A 375 7.31 14.91 -17.16
CA SER A 375 8.32 13.85 -17.15
C SER A 375 9.24 13.89 -15.93
N ARG A 376 9.03 14.81 -14.98
CA ARG A 376 9.78 14.87 -13.72
C ARG A 376 9.18 13.97 -12.66
N TYR A 377 9.32 12.66 -12.87
CA TYR A 377 8.73 11.66 -11.98
C TYR A 377 9.34 11.66 -10.59
N THR A 378 8.50 11.58 -9.57
CA THR A 378 8.91 11.44 -8.17
C THR A 378 8.42 10.11 -7.57
N THR A 379 7.45 9.48 -8.22
CA THR A 379 6.97 8.13 -7.89
C THR A 379 7.34 7.12 -8.97
N PHE A 380 7.77 5.93 -8.55
CA PHE A 380 8.03 4.78 -9.42
C PHE A 380 7.49 3.52 -8.75
N ASN A 381 6.36 3.00 -9.23
CA ASN A 381 5.80 1.75 -8.74
C ASN A 381 5.29 0.90 -9.89
N ALA A 382 5.73 -0.35 -9.95
CA ALA A 382 5.20 -1.31 -10.89
C ALA A 382 4.77 -2.58 -10.15
N ARG A 383 3.63 -3.09 -10.59
CA ARG A 383 2.96 -4.26 -10.03
C ARG A 383 3.52 -5.51 -10.70
N THR A 384 3.97 -6.48 -9.91
CA THR A 384 4.49 -7.76 -10.43
C THR A 384 3.38 -8.79 -10.61
N TYR A 385 3.67 -9.93 -11.22
CA TYR A 385 2.70 -11.04 -11.33
C TYR A 385 2.42 -11.78 -10.02
N LEU A 386 3.21 -11.54 -8.97
CA LEU A 386 2.98 -12.10 -7.63
C LEU A 386 1.96 -11.26 -6.85
N GLN A 387 0.70 -11.23 -7.33
CA GLN A 387 -0.41 -10.52 -6.67
C GLN A 387 -1.78 -11.03 -7.14
N PRO A 388 -2.87 -10.86 -6.37
CA PRO A 388 -4.20 -11.38 -6.74
C PRO A 388 -4.90 -10.63 -7.87
N GLN A 389 -4.38 -9.48 -8.30
CA GLN A 389 -4.92 -8.68 -9.40
C GLN A 389 -3.96 -8.69 -10.61
N LEU A 390 -3.81 -9.84 -11.27
CA LEU A 390 -2.86 -10.01 -12.38
C LEU A 390 -3.07 -9.01 -13.52
N ASN A 391 -4.31 -8.56 -13.75
CA ASN A 391 -4.62 -7.57 -14.77
C ASN A 391 -3.98 -6.19 -14.53
N LYS A 392 -3.42 -5.97 -13.33
CA LYS A 392 -2.66 -4.76 -12.99
C LYS A 392 -1.15 -4.98 -13.04
N ALA A 393 -0.68 -6.19 -13.30
CA ALA A 393 0.74 -6.48 -13.40
C ALA A 393 1.33 -5.87 -14.68
N ALA A 394 2.58 -5.42 -14.60
CA ALA A 394 3.35 -4.92 -15.72
C ALA A 394 4.44 -5.94 -16.07
N ARG A 395 4.66 -6.16 -17.38
CA ARG A 395 5.81 -6.92 -17.85
C ARG A 395 7.10 -6.16 -17.60
N SER A 396 8.20 -6.89 -17.54
CA SER A 396 9.57 -6.38 -17.48
C SER A 396 9.85 -5.29 -18.54
N ASN A 397 9.36 -5.47 -19.76
CA ASN A 397 9.50 -4.51 -20.86
C ASN A 397 8.41 -3.42 -20.92
N GLU A 398 7.42 -3.46 -20.02
CA GLU A 398 6.29 -2.52 -19.95
C GLU A 398 6.30 -1.67 -18.68
N LEU A 399 7.31 -1.79 -17.80
CA LEU A 399 7.35 -1.11 -16.50
C LEU A 399 7.19 0.41 -16.61
N ALA A 400 7.77 1.02 -17.64
CA ALA A 400 7.67 2.47 -17.87
C ALA A 400 6.28 2.90 -18.35
N GLU A 401 5.57 2.05 -19.09
CA GLU A 401 4.27 2.36 -19.69
C GLU A 401 3.11 2.04 -18.74
N LYS A 402 3.19 0.89 -18.05
CA LYS A 402 2.14 0.37 -17.15
C LYS A 402 2.39 0.65 -15.68
N GLY A 403 3.59 1.06 -15.30
CA GLY A 403 3.90 1.49 -13.94
C GLY A 403 3.24 2.82 -13.58
N ASP A 404 2.99 3.01 -12.29
CA ASP A 404 2.72 4.34 -11.72
C ASP A 404 4.03 5.12 -11.70
N ARG A 405 4.21 5.95 -12.72
CA ARG A 405 5.38 6.81 -12.95
C ARG A 405 4.90 8.23 -13.20
N ASN A 406 4.83 9.03 -12.14
CA ASN A 406 4.17 10.33 -12.17
C ASN A 406 4.91 11.39 -11.31
N PRO A 407 4.78 12.69 -11.65
CA PRO A 407 5.29 13.79 -10.84
C PRO A 407 4.30 14.06 -9.71
N LYS A 408 4.51 13.49 -8.52
CA LYS A 408 3.54 13.57 -7.40
C LYS A 408 4.00 14.49 -6.27
N ASP A 409 5.30 14.63 -6.05
CA ASP A 409 5.86 15.27 -4.85
C ASP A 409 6.29 16.72 -5.12
N PHE A 410 5.80 17.63 -4.29
CA PHE A 410 6.05 19.07 -4.42
C PHE A 410 6.34 19.71 -3.07
N ILE A 411 7.13 20.79 -3.11
CA ILE A 411 7.16 21.81 -2.07
C ILE A 411 6.67 23.11 -2.71
N LEU A 412 5.54 23.62 -2.27
CA LEU A 412 5.03 24.93 -2.65
C LEU A 412 5.45 25.99 -1.64
N PHE A 413 5.65 27.21 -2.10
CA PHE A 413 6.01 28.33 -1.24
C PHE A 413 5.56 29.67 -1.80
N SER A 414 5.30 30.63 -0.91
CA SER A 414 4.97 32.00 -1.32
C SER A 414 6.23 32.81 -1.67
N GLU A 415 6.06 34.04 -2.15
CA GLU A 415 7.15 34.94 -2.56
C GLU A 415 8.21 35.23 -1.48
N HIS A 416 7.93 34.88 -0.23
CA HIS A 416 8.83 35.04 0.92
C HIS A 416 9.96 34.01 0.93
N PHE A 417 9.88 32.99 0.07
CA PHE A 417 10.88 31.94 -0.07
C PHE A 417 11.35 31.82 -1.52
N GLU A 418 12.56 31.30 -1.68
CA GLU A 418 13.17 31.00 -2.97
C GLU A 418 13.87 29.65 -2.91
N GLY A 419 13.68 28.84 -3.96
CA GLY A 419 14.40 27.57 -4.10
C GLY A 419 15.81 27.84 -4.63
N VAL A 420 16.80 27.88 -3.74
CA VAL A 420 18.22 28.05 -4.12
C VAL A 420 18.82 26.75 -4.63
N GLN A 421 18.54 25.65 -3.94
CA GLN A 421 18.96 24.30 -4.31
C GLN A 421 17.79 23.36 -4.15
N VAL A 422 17.53 22.56 -5.19
CA VAL A 422 16.40 21.63 -5.21
C VAL A 422 16.88 20.30 -5.78
N GLY A 423 16.52 19.21 -5.10
CA GLY A 423 16.89 17.85 -5.47
C GLY A 423 15.77 16.86 -5.16
N ARG A 424 15.93 15.65 -5.68
CA ARG A 424 15.14 14.47 -5.32
C ARG A 424 16.12 13.46 -4.73
N ASP A 425 15.66 12.67 -3.77
CA ASP A 425 16.45 11.56 -3.22
C ASP A 425 15.58 10.31 -3.16
N ASN A 426 15.97 9.29 -3.90
CA ASN A 426 15.37 7.95 -3.89
C ASN A 426 16.30 6.91 -3.24
N THR A 427 17.46 7.34 -2.72
CA THR A 427 18.53 6.51 -2.14
C THR A 427 18.58 6.59 -0.61
N GLY A 428 18.04 7.68 -0.04
CA GLY A 428 18.18 8.01 1.38
C GLY A 428 19.54 8.59 1.75
N ARG A 429 20.40 8.92 0.77
CA ARG A 429 21.76 9.46 0.96
C ARG A 429 21.93 10.89 0.45
N GLY A 430 20.84 11.56 0.05
CA GLY A 430 20.89 12.88 -0.58
C GLY A 430 21.35 12.83 -2.04
N GLU A 431 21.23 11.66 -2.69
CA GLU A 431 21.61 11.38 -4.08
C GLU A 431 20.37 10.99 -4.90
N TYR A 432 20.37 11.23 -6.21
CA TYR A 432 19.26 10.85 -7.12
C TYR A 432 19.63 9.72 -8.08
#